data_AF-A0A7X2D6J3-F1
#
_entry.id   AF-A0A7X2D6J3-F1
#
_cell.length_a   1.000
_cell.length_b   1.000
_cell.length_c   1.000
_cell.angle_alpha   90.00
_cell.angle_beta   90.00
_cell.angle_gamma   90.00
#
_symmetry.space_group_name_H-M   'P 1'
#
loop_
_entity.id
_entity.type
_entity.pdbx_description
1 polymer ?
#
loop_
_entity_poly.entity_id
_entity_poly.type
_entity_poly.pdbx_seq_one_letter_code
_entity_poly.pdbx_strand_id
1 'polypeptide(L)'
;MHFRSLIGTATVAGTLIAAAGTAQAAGWFETDRLGYSGTVTRHDTLQNAKDGVNATDTVQVGPRDLSMYFSDGYTPDYNVAMGSWWYSTEGSSGWGNTHGNTGVGFMQMYDVGGASDTSMSMGFSDFDGTYYRDFSFSVVGGDLSDYSRLSVYDNVNDGGIFHEYAIDFTVSGLMGEEVSPGVIQSFGTHPTSVTGTMTGVFELTENETSPANIGFYSFAFDLNMENWAWENRDALDPNAFSESNFAVTPLPAAVWFLLTAIGGLVSTRWLKTGKAGASARA
;
A
#
# COMPACT_ATOMS: atom_id res chain seq x y z
N MET A 1 28.86 49.50 -45.56
CA MET A 1 28.90 49.42 -44.09
C MET A 1 28.39 48.05 -43.68
N HIS A 2 29.30 47.21 -43.18
CA HIS A 2 29.03 45.80 -42.84
C HIS A 2 28.52 45.69 -41.41
N PHE A 3 27.28 45.21 -41.23
CA PHE A 3 26.80 44.71 -39.94
C PHE A 3 27.28 43.28 -39.76
N ARG A 4 28.27 43.09 -38.89
CA ARG A 4 28.72 41.76 -38.45
C ARG A 4 27.74 41.24 -37.40
N SER A 5 27.08 40.13 -37.76
CA SER A 5 26.27 39.29 -36.88
C SER A 5 27.16 38.71 -35.75
N LEU A 6 26.79 38.98 -34.50
CA LEU A 6 27.34 38.32 -33.32
C LEU A 6 26.36 37.22 -32.92
N ILE A 7 26.61 36.00 -33.38
CA ILE A 7 25.92 34.79 -32.89
C ILE A 7 26.60 34.43 -31.56
N GLY A 8 26.00 34.86 -30.45
CA GLY A 8 26.40 34.44 -29.12
C GLY A 8 25.87 33.03 -28.86
N THR A 9 26.76 32.04 -28.88
CA THR A 9 26.45 30.67 -28.47
C THR A 9 26.28 30.63 -26.95
N ALA A 10 25.04 30.65 -26.47
CA ALA A 10 24.73 30.44 -25.07
C ALA A 10 24.80 28.94 -24.77
N THR A 11 25.91 28.49 -24.18
CA THR A 11 26.03 27.14 -23.65
C THR A 11 25.21 27.06 -22.36
N VAL A 12 23.97 26.59 -22.44
CA VAL A 12 23.18 26.24 -21.26
C VAL A 12 23.75 24.93 -20.72
N ALA A 13 24.66 25.02 -19.75
CA ALA A 13 25.02 23.90 -18.89
C ALA A 13 23.85 23.66 -17.92
N GLY A 14 22.82 22.96 -18.39
CA GLY A 14 21.71 22.52 -17.56
C GLY A 14 22.15 21.38 -16.66
N THR A 15 22.16 21.63 -15.36
CA THR A 15 22.44 20.68 -14.28
C THR A 15 21.62 19.40 -14.47
N LEU A 16 22.28 18.25 -14.59
CA LEU A 16 21.61 16.96 -14.41
C LEU A 16 21.21 16.87 -12.93
N ILE A 17 19.97 17.24 -12.61
CA ILE A 17 19.34 16.86 -11.34
C ILE A 17 19.09 15.35 -11.48
N ALA A 18 20.03 14.54 -11.02
CA ALA A 18 19.80 13.11 -10.83
C ALA A 18 18.92 12.92 -9.59
N ALA A 19 17.64 13.28 -9.69
CA ALA A 19 16.62 12.84 -8.75
C ALA A 19 16.11 11.48 -9.24
N ALA A 20 16.84 10.43 -8.91
CA ALA A 20 16.38 9.06 -9.13
C ALA A 20 16.86 8.21 -7.96
N GLY A 21 15.98 8.04 -6.99
CA GLY A 21 16.22 7.19 -5.84
C GLY A 21 14.95 6.92 -5.06
N THR A 22 13.87 6.49 -5.71
CA THR A 22 12.77 5.82 -5.00
C THR A 22 12.70 4.38 -5.47
N ALA A 23 13.62 3.59 -4.97
CA ALA A 23 13.23 2.24 -4.61
C ALA A 23 13.72 2.09 -3.18
N GLN A 24 12.84 1.68 -2.26
CA GLN A 24 13.12 0.47 -1.49
C GLN A 24 11.99 0.00 -0.59
N ALA A 25 11.36 -1.10 -1.02
CA ALA A 25 11.24 -2.29 -0.19
C ALA A 25 12.64 -2.98 -0.13
N ALA A 26 13.11 -3.57 0.98
CA ALA A 26 12.50 -4.67 1.73
C ALA A 26 12.40 -4.39 3.24
N GLY A 27 11.59 -5.09 4.01
CA GLY A 27 10.16 -4.83 4.04
C GLY A 27 9.76 -4.34 5.44
N TRP A 28 8.48 -4.53 5.74
CA TRP A 28 7.74 -4.30 6.97
C TRP A 28 7.11 -2.90 7.17
N PHE A 29 5.82 -2.83 7.52
CA PHE A 29 5.19 -1.71 8.26
C PHE A 29 3.99 -2.27 9.02
N GLU A 30 3.54 -1.53 10.02
CA GLU A 30 2.45 -1.93 10.90
C GLU A 30 1.62 -0.72 11.37
N THR A 31 0.30 -0.81 11.39
CA THR A 31 -0.51 0.23 12.07
C THR A 31 -1.90 -0.24 12.49
N ASP A 32 -2.31 0.26 13.66
CA ASP A 32 -3.65 0.24 14.26
C ASP A 32 -4.35 1.63 14.22
N ARG A 33 -3.75 2.58 13.49
CA ARG A 33 -4.20 3.99 13.48
C ARG A 33 -5.20 4.30 12.37
N LEU A 34 -5.21 3.51 11.31
CA LEU A 34 -5.96 3.84 10.08
C LEU A 34 -7.42 3.44 10.21
N GLY A 35 -8.25 4.03 9.36
CA GLY A 35 -9.62 3.60 9.12
C GLY A 35 -9.93 3.55 7.63
N TYR A 36 -11.10 3.06 7.29
CA TYR A 36 -11.62 3.10 5.93
C TYR A 36 -13.11 3.39 5.88
N SER A 37 -13.58 3.85 4.72
CA SER A 37 -14.99 4.04 4.39
C SER A 37 -15.14 3.99 2.87
N GLY A 38 -16.33 3.69 2.36
CA GLY A 38 -16.54 3.72 0.92
C GLY A 38 -17.71 2.85 0.49
N THR A 39 -17.51 2.03 -0.55
CA THR A 39 -18.60 1.26 -1.16
C THR A 39 -18.23 -0.19 -1.39
N VAL A 40 -19.24 -1.04 -1.30
CA VAL A 40 -19.20 -2.42 -1.80
C VAL A 40 -20.37 -2.60 -2.76
N THR A 41 -20.08 -3.10 -3.96
CA THR A 41 -21.06 -3.32 -5.03
C THR A 41 -21.16 -4.80 -5.33
N ARG A 42 -22.39 -5.33 -5.35
CA ARG A 42 -22.68 -6.73 -5.68
C ARG A 42 -22.89 -6.91 -7.17
N HIS A 43 -22.45 -8.05 -7.69
CA HIS A 43 -22.58 -8.45 -9.09
C HIS A 43 -23.03 -9.91 -9.21
N ASP A 44 -23.69 -10.23 -10.33
CA ASP A 44 -24.15 -11.60 -10.63
C ASP A 44 -23.03 -12.55 -11.04
N THR A 45 -21.93 -12.03 -11.58
CA THR A 45 -20.82 -12.84 -12.11
C THR A 45 -19.48 -12.23 -11.73
N LEU A 46 -18.45 -13.06 -11.65
CA LEU A 46 -17.07 -12.61 -11.43
C LEU A 46 -16.63 -11.60 -12.50
N GLN A 47 -16.95 -11.85 -13.76
CA GLN A 47 -16.58 -10.96 -14.86
C GLN A 47 -17.23 -9.58 -14.70
N ASN A 48 -18.53 -9.53 -14.32
CA ASN A 48 -19.21 -8.27 -14.04
C ASN A 48 -18.54 -7.49 -12.89
N ALA A 49 -18.07 -8.19 -11.85
CA ALA A 49 -17.36 -7.56 -10.74
C ALA A 49 -16.00 -6.99 -11.17
N LYS A 50 -15.22 -7.74 -11.98
CA LYS A 50 -13.94 -7.28 -12.54
C LYS A 50 -14.09 -6.09 -13.49
N ASP A 51 -15.14 -6.10 -14.31
CA ASP A 51 -15.41 -5.04 -15.29
C ASP A 51 -16.14 -3.83 -14.68
N GLY A 52 -16.64 -3.94 -13.44
CA GLY A 52 -17.43 -2.90 -12.79
C GLY A 52 -18.78 -2.62 -13.47
N VAL A 53 -19.43 -3.67 -14.02
CA VAL A 53 -20.70 -3.55 -14.77
C VAL A 53 -21.81 -4.40 -14.16
N ASN A 54 -23.05 -4.13 -14.57
CA ASN A 54 -24.24 -4.91 -14.19
C ASN A 54 -24.37 -5.11 -12.67
N ALA A 55 -24.20 -4.01 -11.91
CA ALA A 55 -24.37 -4.00 -10.47
C ALA A 55 -25.81 -4.40 -10.10
N THR A 56 -25.95 -5.27 -9.12
CA THR A 56 -27.26 -5.67 -8.56
C THR A 56 -27.58 -4.95 -7.27
N ASP A 57 -26.57 -4.48 -6.56
CA ASP A 57 -26.72 -3.77 -5.30
C ASP A 57 -25.45 -2.95 -4.99
N THR A 58 -25.59 -1.85 -4.27
CA THR A 58 -24.47 -1.02 -3.81
C THR A 58 -24.72 -0.58 -2.38
N VAL A 59 -23.79 -0.94 -1.50
CA VAL A 59 -23.87 -0.65 -0.07
C VAL A 59 -22.80 0.38 0.30
N GLN A 60 -23.24 1.42 1.03
CA GLN A 60 -22.35 2.41 1.62
C GLN A 60 -21.77 1.87 2.94
N VAL A 61 -20.45 1.91 3.04
CA VAL A 61 -19.69 1.54 4.23
C VAL A 61 -19.27 2.83 4.93
N GLY A 62 -19.79 3.03 6.14
CA GLY A 62 -19.36 4.12 7.02
C GLY A 62 -17.94 3.90 7.56
N PRO A 63 -17.46 4.77 8.45
CA PRO A 63 -16.14 4.64 9.05
C PRO A 63 -15.95 3.28 9.75
N ARG A 64 -14.83 2.62 9.45
CA ARG A 64 -14.42 1.33 10.00
C ARG A 64 -12.98 1.40 10.45
N ASP A 65 -12.69 0.71 11.56
CA ASP A 65 -11.33 0.57 12.04
C ASP A 65 -10.52 -0.27 11.04
N LEU A 66 -9.23 0.04 10.90
CA LEU A 66 -8.32 -0.69 10.03
C LEU A 66 -6.99 -0.94 10.73
N SER A 67 -6.70 -2.20 10.92
CA SER A 67 -5.36 -2.66 11.32
C SER A 67 -4.68 -3.29 10.10
N MET A 68 -3.47 -2.87 9.73
CA MET A 68 -2.72 -3.50 8.63
C MET A 68 -1.25 -3.74 8.96
N TYR A 69 -0.74 -4.89 8.55
CA TYR A 69 0.61 -5.38 8.83
C TYR A 69 1.05 -6.18 7.58
N PHE A 70 2.11 -5.83 6.85
CA PHE A 70 2.57 -6.51 5.61
C PHE A 70 4.11 -6.50 5.52
N SER A 71 4.74 -7.27 4.63
CA SER A 71 6.22 -7.33 4.46
C SER A 71 6.65 -8.06 3.18
N ASP A 72 7.77 -7.65 2.56
CA ASP A 72 8.61 -8.50 1.68
C ASP A 72 10.04 -8.75 2.25
N GLY A 73 10.17 -8.94 3.57
CA GLY A 73 11.26 -9.69 4.26
C GLY A 73 11.61 -9.20 5.69
N TYR A 74 12.15 -9.97 6.65
CA TYR A 74 12.58 -11.39 6.66
C TYR A 74 12.00 -12.19 7.85
N THR A 75 10.97 -12.98 7.52
CA THR A 75 10.45 -14.20 8.15
C THR A 75 9.81 -14.17 9.56
N PRO A 76 8.73 -14.97 9.77
CA PRO A 76 8.09 -15.91 8.83
C PRO A 76 6.79 -15.31 8.24
N ASP A 77 6.90 -14.71 7.05
CA ASP A 77 5.92 -14.17 6.08
C ASP A 77 4.58 -13.61 6.56
N TYR A 78 4.20 -12.40 6.14
CA TYR A 78 2.92 -11.84 6.55
C TYR A 78 2.35 -10.78 5.60
N ASN A 79 1.03 -10.81 5.46
CA ASN A 79 0.17 -9.69 5.15
C ASN A 79 -1.09 -9.86 5.99
N VAL A 80 -1.63 -8.79 6.57
CA VAL A 80 -2.92 -8.79 7.22
C VAL A 80 -3.56 -7.42 7.06
N ALA A 81 -4.84 -7.37 6.69
CA ALA A 81 -5.67 -6.18 6.80
C ALA A 81 -6.98 -6.57 7.47
N MET A 82 -7.36 -5.94 8.58
CA MET A 82 -8.51 -6.39 9.39
C MET A 82 -9.33 -5.26 10.03
N GLY A 83 -10.65 -5.46 10.15
CA GLY A 83 -11.61 -4.55 10.80
C GLY A 83 -11.78 -4.71 12.32
N SER A 84 -10.72 -5.16 13.00
CA SER A 84 -10.47 -5.05 14.45
C SER A 84 -11.14 -6.00 15.46
N TRP A 85 -10.86 -7.31 15.34
CA TRP A 85 -11.31 -8.38 16.27
C TRP A 85 -10.96 -8.11 17.74
N TRP A 86 -9.88 -7.38 18.00
CA TRP A 86 -9.22 -7.35 19.30
C TRP A 86 -9.62 -6.17 20.19
N TYR A 87 -10.16 -5.08 19.64
CA TYR A 87 -10.49 -3.91 20.46
C TYR A 87 -11.79 -4.12 21.22
N SER A 88 -11.70 -4.05 22.54
CA SER A 88 -12.83 -4.24 23.43
C SER A 88 -12.78 -3.27 24.59
N THR A 89 -13.93 -2.68 24.90
CA THR A 89 -14.16 -1.94 26.15
C THR A 89 -15.01 -2.75 27.14
N GLU A 90 -15.46 -3.94 26.76
CA GLU A 90 -16.40 -4.78 27.54
C GLU A 90 -15.86 -6.20 27.85
N GLY A 91 -14.53 -6.39 27.81
CA GLY A 91 -13.85 -7.59 28.31
C GLY A 91 -13.87 -8.83 27.39
N SER A 92 -14.66 -8.82 26.32
CA SER A 92 -14.62 -9.85 25.25
C SER A 92 -14.16 -9.23 23.93
N SER A 93 -13.30 -9.91 23.16
CA SER A 93 -12.77 -9.43 21.87
C SER A 93 -13.87 -8.83 20.98
N GLY A 94 -13.71 -7.56 20.62
CA GLY A 94 -14.65 -6.82 19.76
C GLY A 94 -15.86 -6.19 20.45
N TRP A 95 -16.13 -6.52 21.71
CA TRP A 95 -17.30 -5.99 22.40
C TRP A 95 -17.14 -4.52 22.79
N GLY A 96 -18.18 -3.73 22.53
CA GLY A 96 -18.16 -2.29 22.71
C GLY A 96 -17.54 -1.51 21.54
N ASN A 97 -16.91 -2.19 20.57
CA ASN A 97 -16.42 -1.55 19.35
C ASN A 97 -17.58 -1.34 18.36
N THR A 98 -17.91 -0.08 18.06
CA THR A 98 -18.97 0.28 17.12
C THR A 98 -18.53 0.33 15.66
N HIS A 99 -17.22 0.39 15.42
CA HIS A 99 -16.63 0.49 14.08
C HIS A 99 -15.94 -0.81 13.64
N GLY A 100 -15.91 -1.85 14.48
CA GLY A 100 -15.27 -3.13 14.18
C GLY A 100 -16.18 -4.37 14.26
N ASN A 101 -15.65 -5.49 13.78
CA ASN A 101 -16.09 -6.91 13.93
C ASN A 101 -17.47 -7.36 13.51
N THR A 102 -18.40 -6.45 13.26
CA THR A 102 -19.76 -6.82 12.86
C THR A 102 -20.36 -5.82 11.89
N GLY A 103 -21.28 -6.33 11.07
CA GLY A 103 -22.14 -5.54 10.19
C GLY A 103 -21.48 -5.10 8.88
N VAL A 104 -22.07 -4.08 8.28
CA VAL A 104 -21.81 -3.64 6.90
C VAL A 104 -20.35 -3.27 6.65
N GLY A 105 -19.73 -3.94 5.67
CA GLY A 105 -18.40 -3.59 5.17
C GLY A 105 -17.25 -4.14 6.00
N PHE A 106 -17.47 -5.17 6.82
CA PHE A 106 -16.40 -5.77 7.60
C PHE A 106 -15.43 -6.53 6.70
N MET A 107 -14.12 -6.45 6.95
CA MET A 107 -13.06 -7.03 6.11
C MET A 107 -11.97 -7.65 6.97
N GLN A 108 -11.48 -8.82 6.59
CA GLN A 108 -10.25 -9.42 7.11
C GLN A 108 -9.52 -10.17 5.99
N MET A 109 -8.21 -10.01 5.84
CA MET A 109 -7.35 -10.85 5.01
C MET A 109 -6.12 -11.18 5.81
N TYR A 110 -5.62 -12.41 5.66
CA TYR A 110 -4.33 -12.86 6.15
C TYR A 110 -3.70 -13.73 5.06
N ASP A 111 -2.41 -13.63 4.79
CA ASP A 111 -1.69 -14.75 4.16
C ASP A 111 -0.29 -14.82 4.74
N VAL A 112 -0.01 -15.96 5.35
CA VAL A 112 1.20 -16.31 6.11
C VAL A 112 1.95 -17.43 5.37
N GLY A 113 2.15 -17.23 4.08
CA GLY A 113 3.28 -17.70 3.28
C GLY A 113 3.73 -16.66 2.25
N GLY A 114 3.15 -15.44 2.29
CA GLY A 114 3.45 -14.33 1.38
C GLY A 114 3.26 -14.68 -0.10
N ALA A 115 2.32 -15.57 -0.42
CA ALA A 115 2.16 -16.09 -1.77
C ALA A 115 1.14 -15.27 -2.59
N SER A 116 0.27 -14.52 -1.92
CA SER A 116 -0.81 -13.77 -2.53
C SER A 116 -0.44 -12.37 -3.01
N ASP A 117 0.64 -11.75 -2.51
CA ASP A 117 1.13 -10.49 -3.04
C ASP A 117 1.96 -10.70 -4.32
N THR A 118 1.56 -10.03 -5.39
CA THR A 118 2.22 -10.10 -6.70
C THR A 118 3.25 -8.98 -6.88
N SER A 119 3.05 -7.87 -6.19
CA SER A 119 3.98 -6.75 -6.16
C SER A 119 3.75 -5.92 -4.92
N MET A 120 4.84 -5.47 -4.30
CA MET A 120 4.83 -4.56 -3.17
C MET A 120 5.92 -3.50 -3.33
N SER A 121 5.62 -2.29 -2.89
CA SER A 121 6.52 -1.16 -2.90
C SER A 121 6.28 -0.31 -1.66
N MET A 122 7.35 0.09 -1.01
CA MET A 122 7.31 0.99 0.12
C MET A 122 8.49 1.96 0.11
N GLY A 123 8.38 3.08 0.83
CA GLY A 123 9.41 4.11 0.84
C GLY A 123 9.09 5.29 1.74
N PHE A 124 10.13 5.83 2.37
CA PHE A 124 10.08 7.13 3.04
C PHE A 124 10.38 8.27 2.07
N SER A 125 9.76 9.42 2.31
CA SER A 125 10.01 10.65 1.57
C SER A 125 9.83 11.89 2.47
N ASP A 126 9.88 13.08 1.87
CA ASP A 126 9.78 14.38 2.54
C ASP A 126 10.72 14.56 3.74
N PHE A 127 12.03 14.60 3.46
CA PHE A 127 13.04 14.83 4.49
C PHE A 127 13.12 16.33 4.86
N ASP A 128 12.79 16.67 6.11
CA ASP A 128 12.74 18.06 6.59
C ASP A 128 14.09 18.61 7.08
N GLY A 129 15.16 17.83 6.94
CA GLY A 129 16.48 18.12 7.49
C GLY A 129 16.80 17.35 8.78
N THR A 130 15.79 16.76 9.43
CA THR A 130 15.94 15.88 10.59
C THR A 130 15.21 14.56 10.40
N TYR A 131 13.97 14.59 9.91
CA TYR A 131 13.07 13.44 9.80
C TYR A 131 12.54 13.28 8.38
N TYR A 132 12.33 12.03 7.97
CA TYR A 132 11.43 11.68 6.88
C TYR A 132 9.99 11.73 7.39
N ARG A 133 9.16 12.57 6.75
CA ARG A 133 7.80 12.86 7.25
C ARG A 133 6.71 11.99 6.64
N ASP A 134 6.98 11.46 5.45
CA ASP A 134 6.02 10.71 4.66
C ASP A 134 6.48 9.27 4.46
N PHE A 135 5.51 8.35 4.45
CA PHE A 135 5.70 6.97 4.03
C PHE A 135 4.65 6.59 3.00
N SER A 136 5.10 6.10 1.84
CA SER A 136 4.23 5.58 0.78
C SER A 136 4.27 4.05 0.76
N PHE A 137 3.11 3.45 0.54
CA PHE A 137 2.90 2.01 0.45
C PHE A 137 2.03 1.68 -0.76
N SER A 138 2.40 0.62 -1.49
CA SER A 138 1.52 0.00 -2.47
C SER A 138 1.72 -1.52 -2.46
N VAL A 139 0.62 -2.26 -2.50
CA VAL A 139 0.61 -3.72 -2.71
C VAL A 139 -0.54 -4.08 -3.65
N VAL A 140 -0.27 -5.02 -4.53
CA VAL A 140 -1.29 -5.68 -5.36
C VAL A 140 -1.18 -7.18 -5.14
N GLY A 141 -2.31 -7.82 -4.88
CA GLY A 141 -2.37 -9.27 -4.72
C GLY A 141 -3.72 -9.83 -5.12
N GLY A 142 -3.87 -11.14 -4.95
CA GLY A 142 -5.07 -11.87 -5.34
C GLY A 142 -4.98 -13.34 -5.01
N ASP A 143 -6.02 -14.07 -5.41
CA ASP A 143 -6.20 -15.51 -5.18
C ASP A 143 -5.93 -15.96 -3.74
N LEU A 144 -6.30 -15.10 -2.77
CA LEU A 144 -6.03 -15.32 -1.35
C LEU A 144 -7.15 -16.16 -0.69
N SER A 145 -6.75 -17.28 -0.07
CA SER A 145 -7.63 -18.17 0.72
C SER A 145 -7.29 -18.28 2.21
N ASP A 146 -6.19 -17.68 2.68
CA ASP A 146 -5.49 -18.10 3.91
C ASP A 146 -5.56 -17.13 5.14
N TYR A 147 -6.52 -16.22 5.35
CA TYR A 147 -7.95 -16.46 5.51
C TYR A 147 -8.75 -15.14 5.39
N SER A 148 -9.53 -15.06 4.31
CA SER A 148 -10.30 -13.93 3.79
C SER A 148 -11.69 -13.76 4.40
N ARG A 149 -12.17 -12.53 4.63
CA ARG A 149 -13.58 -12.27 4.94
C ARG A 149 -14.01 -10.79 4.83
N LEU A 150 -14.32 -10.34 3.62
CA LEU A 150 -15.19 -9.18 3.41
C LEU A 150 -16.65 -9.65 3.52
N SER A 151 -17.53 -9.00 4.30
CA SER A 151 -18.95 -9.34 4.29
C SER A 151 -19.86 -8.12 4.38
N VAL A 152 -21.00 -8.18 3.69
CA VAL A 152 -21.96 -7.09 3.61
C VAL A 152 -23.35 -7.64 3.92
N TYR A 153 -24.05 -6.89 4.79
CA TYR A 153 -25.26 -7.20 5.59
C TYR A 153 -25.00 -7.87 6.93
N ASP A 154 -24.53 -9.12 6.94
CA ASP A 154 -24.29 -9.90 8.15
C ASP A 154 -22.95 -10.64 8.07
N ASN A 155 -22.49 -11.13 9.22
CA ASN A 155 -21.17 -11.74 9.30
C ASN A 155 -21.08 -12.94 10.25
N VAL A 156 -21.85 -14.00 9.97
CA VAL A 156 -21.82 -15.24 10.75
C VAL A 156 -21.25 -16.39 9.91
N ASN A 157 -20.06 -16.87 10.32
CA ASN A 157 -19.32 -17.96 9.66
C ASN A 157 -19.12 -17.80 8.15
N ASP A 158 -19.02 -16.56 7.68
CA ASP A 158 -18.65 -16.28 6.29
C ASP A 158 -17.21 -16.69 5.97
N GLY A 159 -17.03 -16.98 4.69
CA GLY A 159 -15.77 -17.29 4.04
C GLY A 159 -15.81 -16.75 2.62
N GLY A 160 -14.65 -16.53 2.04
CA GLY A 160 -14.58 -16.06 0.66
C GLY A 160 -13.17 -16.00 0.10
N ILE A 161 -13.08 -15.45 -1.10
CA ILE A 161 -11.87 -15.38 -1.89
C ILE A 161 -11.66 -13.94 -2.34
N PHE A 162 -10.51 -13.36 -2.03
CA PHE A 162 -10.08 -12.14 -2.70
C PHE A 162 -9.44 -12.51 -4.03
N HIS A 163 -10.21 -12.37 -5.10
CA HIS A 163 -9.70 -12.56 -6.46
C HIS A 163 -8.62 -11.52 -6.75
N GLU A 164 -8.84 -10.29 -6.32
CA GLU A 164 -7.97 -9.14 -6.58
C GLU A 164 -8.05 -8.17 -5.40
N TYR A 165 -6.92 -7.62 -4.99
CA TYR A 165 -6.86 -6.46 -4.10
C TYR A 165 -5.70 -5.54 -4.47
N ALA A 166 -5.90 -4.26 -4.27
CA ALA A 166 -4.88 -3.23 -4.38
C ALA A 166 -5.02 -2.26 -3.21
N ILE A 167 -3.92 -1.98 -2.54
CA ILE A 167 -3.81 -0.99 -1.48
C ILE A 167 -2.74 -0.01 -1.92
N ASP A 168 -3.04 1.28 -1.92
CA ASP A 168 -2.09 2.35 -2.27
C ASP A 168 -2.35 3.55 -1.36
N PHE A 169 -1.33 3.99 -0.63
CA PHE A 169 -1.45 5.17 0.21
C PHE A 169 -0.14 5.87 0.50
N THR A 170 -0.27 7.10 0.99
CA THR A 170 0.78 7.82 1.71
C THR A 170 0.24 8.28 3.05
N VAL A 171 1.03 8.06 4.11
CA VAL A 171 0.81 8.65 5.42
C VAL A 171 1.84 9.75 5.70
N SER A 172 1.46 10.72 6.54
CA SER A 172 2.33 11.84 6.91
C SER A 172 2.38 12.09 8.42
N GLY A 173 3.37 12.88 8.84
CA GLY A 173 3.58 13.27 10.23
C GLY A 173 4.47 12.30 11.01
N LEU A 174 5.17 11.42 10.30
CA LEU A 174 6.10 10.47 10.90
C LEU A 174 7.39 11.17 11.35
N MET A 175 8.17 10.45 12.16
CA MET A 175 9.54 10.79 12.53
C MET A 175 10.48 9.68 12.05
N GLY A 176 10.56 9.49 10.73
CA GLY A 176 11.47 8.52 10.13
C GLY A 176 12.94 8.96 10.25
N GLU A 177 13.79 8.13 10.83
CA GLU A 177 15.23 8.36 11.00
C GLU A 177 16.05 7.27 10.29
N GLU A 178 17.21 7.65 9.74
CA GLU A 178 18.19 6.69 9.22
C GLU A 178 18.95 6.03 10.38
N VAL A 179 18.58 4.80 10.73
CA VAL A 179 19.17 4.07 11.88
C VAL A 179 20.45 3.31 11.49
N SER A 180 20.65 3.07 10.20
CA SER A 180 21.87 2.53 9.62
C SER A 180 21.92 2.89 8.13
N PRO A 181 23.07 2.79 7.45
CA PRO A 181 23.19 3.22 6.05
C PRO A 181 22.08 2.69 5.14
N GLY A 182 21.19 3.59 4.72
CA GLY A 182 20.02 3.36 3.87
C GLY A 182 18.82 2.68 4.53
N VAL A 183 18.85 2.38 5.83
CA VAL A 183 17.71 1.85 6.59
C VAL A 183 17.02 2.99 7.32
N ILE A 184 15.78 3.27 6.94
CA ILE A 184 14.95 4.30 7.56
C ILE A 184 13.87 3.63 8.39
N GLN A 185 13.67 4.08 9.63
CA GLN A 185 12.67 3.57 10.55
C GLN A 185 11.92 4.69 11.26
N SER A 186 10.63 4.47 11.50
CA SER A 186 9.79 5.29 12.36
C SER A 186 9.08 4.37 13.35
N PHE A 187 9.45 4.45 14.63
CA PHE A 187 8.89 3.61 15.71
C PHE A 187 8.18 4.48 16.75
N GLY A 188 6.94 4.14 17.09
CA GLY A 188 6.17 4.84 18.12
C GLY A 188 5.71 6.25 17.73
N THR A 189 5.75 6.58 16.43
CA THR A 189 5.12 7.81 15.92
C THR A 189 3.97 7.45 15.02
N HIS A 190 2.77 7.88 15.42
CA HIS A 190 1.56 7.61 14.69
C HIS A 190 1.37 8.62 13.55
N PRO A 191 0.89 8.17 12.38
CA PRO A 191 0.56 9.08 11.31
C PRO A 191 -0.54 10.05 11.74
N THR A 192 -0.46 11.28 11.22
CA THR A 192 -1.44 12.35 11.48
C THR A 192 -2.41 12.53 10.32
N SER A 193 -2.05 12.05 9.14
CA SER A 193 -2.89 12.01 7.95
C SER A 193 -2.58 10.77 7.11
N VAL A 194 -3.57 10.36 6.33
CA VAL A 194 -3.45 9.37 5.27
C VAL A 194 -4.18 9.88 4.03
N THR A 195 -3.67 9.55 2.85
CA THR A 195 -4.39 9.66 1.59
C THR A 195 -4.10 8.40 0.81
N GLY A 196 -5.13 7.74 0.34
CA GLY A 196 -4.99 6.47 -0.37
C GLY A 196 -6.30 5.70 -0.41
N THR A 197 -6.24 4.56 -1.09
CA THR A 197 -7.41 3.72 -1.36
C THR A 197 -7.10 2.26 -1.17
N MET A 198 -8.16 1.49 -0.90
CA MET A 198 -8.17 0.04 -0.96
C MET A 198 -9.30 -0.40 -1.91
N THR A 199 -8.96 -1.17 -2.94
CA THR A 199 -9.90 -1.63 -3.97
C THR A 199 -9.72 -3.11 -4.26
N GLY A 200 -10.74 -3.78 -4.76
CA GLY A 200 -10.60 -5.17 -5.18
C GLY A 200 -11.89 -5.87 -5.56
N VAL A 201 -11.75 -7.16 -5.85
CA VAL A 201 -12.83 -8.08 -6.19
C VAL A 201 -12.82 -9.24 -5.20
N PHE A 202 -13.98 -9.48 -4.61
CA PHE A 202 -14.19 -10.50 -3.60
C PHE A 202 -15.35 -11.43 -3.97
N GLU A 203 -15.22 -12.70 -3.65
CA GLU A 203 -16.31 -13.68 -3.74
C GLU A 203 -16.67 -14.18 -2.35
N LEU A 204 -17.90 -13.92 -1.92
CA LEU A 204 -18.45 -14.51 -0.71
C LEU A 204 -18.91 -15.92 -1.04
N THR A 205 -18.19 -16.93 -0.55
CA THR A 205 -18.45 -18.35 -0.86
C THR A 205 -19.29 -19.02 0.23
N GLU A 206 -19.24 -18.49 1.45
CA GLU A 206 -19.93 -19.04 2.61
C GLU A 206 -20.59 -17.88 3.39
N ASN A 207 -21.83 -18.08 3.85
CA ASN A 207 -22.53 -17.20 4.79
C ASN A 207 -23.70 -18.00 5.40
N GLU A 208 -23.66 -18.24 6.71
CA GLU A 208 -24.62 -19.14 7.38
C GLU A 208 -26.00 -18.50 7.58
N THR A 209 -26.03 -17.21 7.92
CA THR A 209 -27.27 -16.51 8.28
C THR A 209 -27.99 -15.92 7.08
N SER A 210 -27.26 -15.58 6.02
CA SER A 210 -27.79 -15.05 4.77
C SER A 210 -27.14 -15.68 3.54
N PRO A 211 -27.48 -16.94 3.19
CA PRO A 211 -27.02 -17.57 1.94
C PRO A 211 -27.39 -16.78 0.67
N ALA A 212 -28.42 -15.94 0.74
CA ALA A 212 -28.81 -15.05 -0.34
C ALA A 212 -27.77 -13.96 -0.65
N ASN A 213 -26.79 -13.73 0.24
CA ASN A 213 -25.69 -12.79 0.06
C ASN A 213 -24.45 -13.43 -0.58
N ILE A 214 -24.43 -14.75 -0.81
CA ILE A 214 -23.34 -15.39 -1.57
C ILE A 214 -23.27 -14.79 -2.98
N GLY A 215 -22.05 -14.50 -3.46
CA GLY A 215 -21.84 -13.90 -4.77
C GLY A 215 -20.58 -13.06 -4.88
N PHE A 216 -20.52 -12.25 -5.93
CA PHE A 216 -19.34 -11.47 -6.30
C PHE A 216 -19.51 -10.01 -5.92
N TYR A 217 -18.44 -9.42 -5.43
CA TYR A 217 -18.39 -8.08 -4.90
C TYR A 217 -17.20 -7.34 -5.47
N SER A 218 -17.38 -6.08 -5.83
CA SER A 218 -16.28 -5.12 -5.96
C SER A 218 -16.31 -4.17 -4.76
N PHE A 219 -15.16 -3.79 -4.24
CA PHE A 219 -15.05 -2.81 -3.17
C PHE A 219 -14.13 -1.67 -3.56
N ALA A 220 -14.47 -0.48 -3.08
CA ALA A 220 -13.68 0.73 -3.22
C ALA A 220 -13.79 1.54 -1.94
N PHE A 221 -12.68 1.59 -1.21
CA PHE A 221 -12.57 2.28 0.07
C PHE A 221 -11.53 3.38 0.00
N ASP A 222 -11.87 4.53 0.58
CA ASP A 222 -10.92 5.58 0.90
C ASP A 222 -10.35 5.30 2.28
N LEU A 223 -9.02 5.42 2.41
CA LEU A 223 -8.33 5.34 3.69
C LEU A 223 -8.44 6.68 4.41
N ASN A 224 -8.65 6.62 5.72
CA ASN A 224 -8.86 7.79 6.56
C ASN A 224 -8.24 7.62 7.95
N MET A 225 -8.35 8.67 8.77
CA MET A 225 -7.87 8.68 10.16
C MET A 225 -9.03 8.55 11.17
N GLU A 226 -10.23 8.20 10.73
CA GLU A 226 -11.40 7.96 11.58
C GLU A 226 -11.36 6.51 12.08
N ASN A 227 -10.92 6.34 13.33
CA ASN A 227 -10.70 5.03 13.94
C ASN A 227 -11.17 5.11 15.40
N TRP A 228 -12.20 4.34 15.72
CA TRP A 228 -12.81 4.30 17.04
C TRP A 228 -11.83 3.78 18.09
N ALA A 229 -11.05 2.76 17.73
CA ALA A 229 -10.08 2.17 18.63
C ALA A 229 -9.02 3.19 19.05
N TRP A 230 -8.55 4.01 18.12
CA TRP A 230 -7.62 5.09 18.39
C TRP A 230 -8.20 6.11 19.37
N GLU A 231 -9.46 6.49 19.19
CA GLU A 231 -10.17 7.40 20.09
C GLU A 231 -10.35 6.83 21.50
N ASN A 232 -10.46 5.50 21.61
CA ASN A 232 -10.73 4.79 22.86
C ASN A 232 -9.51 4.05 23.44
N ARG A 233 -8.31 4.24 22.86
CA ARG A 233 -7.11 3.44 23.17
C ARG A 233 -6.75 3.36 24.66
N ASP A 234 -7.02 4.42 25.42
CA ASP A 234 -6.74 4.48 26.86
C ASP A 234 -7.68 3.57 27.69
N ALA A 235 -8.81 3.15 27.11
CA ALA A 235 -9.79 2.24 27.71
C ALA A 235 -9.68 0.80 27.17
N LEU A 236 -8.81 0.55 26.19
CA LEU A 236 -8.54 -0.78 25.66
C LEU A 236 -7.54 -1.53 26.55
N ASP A 237 -7.46 -2.85 26.39
CA ASP A 237 -6.34 -3.61 26.92
C ASP A 237 -5.03 -3.01 26.37
N PRO A 238 -4.03 -2.67 27.21
CA PRO A 238 -2.76 -2.11 26.75
C PRO A 238 -2.01 -2.99 25.72
N ASN A 239 -2.36 -4.27 25.62
CA ASN A 239 -1.79 -5.20 24.64
C ASN A 239 -2.65 -5.36 23.37
N ALA A 240 -3.82 -4.72 23.31
CA ALA A 240 -4.72 -4.82 22.16
C ALA A 240 -4.40 -3.80 21.05
N PHE A 241 -3.58 -2.79 21.33
CA PHE A 241 -3.21 -1.73 20.39
C PHE A 241 -1.70 -1.72 20.18
N SER A 242 -1.22 -1.91 18.95
CA SER A 242 0.19 -1.85 18.62
C SER A 242 0.65 -0.43 18.28
N GLU A 243 1.91 -0.13 18.63
CA GLU A 243 2.56 1.10 18.22
C GLU A 243 2.72 1.14 16.70
N SER A 244 2.49 2.30 16.10
CA SER A 244 2.72 2.44 14.66
C SER A 244 4.20 2.29 14.36
N ASN A 245 4.49 1.51 13.33
CA ASN A 245 5.83 1.10 13.01
C ASN A 245 5.97 1.18 11.47
N PHE A 246 6.98 1.88 10.98
CA PHE A 246 7.35 1.93 9.56
C PHE A 246 8.85 1.65 9.35
N ALA A 247 9.23 0.79 8.40
CA ALA A 247 10.62 0.78 7.92
C ALA A 247 10.75 0.45 6.45
N VAL A 248 11.94 0.79 5.96
CA VAL A 248 12.47 0.27 4.71
C VAL A 248 13.95 -0.06 4.89
N THR A 249 14.38 -1.19 4.35
CA THR A 249 15.79 -1.55 4.22
C THR A 249 16.20 -1.53 2.75
N PRO A 250 17.42 -1.07 2.45
CA PRO A 250 17.82 -0.89 1.09
C PRO A 250 18.16 -2.25 0.46
N LEU A 251 17.66 -2.52 -0.75
CA LEU A 251 18.18 -3.58 -1.62
C LEU A 251 19.71 -3.47 -1.65
N PRO A 252 20.45 -4.59 -1.51
CA PRO A 252 21.91 -4.56 -1.39
C PRO A 252 22.53 -3.65 -2.44
N ALA A 253 23.43 -2.75 -2.05
CA ALA A 253 24.06 -1.76 -2.93
C ALA A 253 24.61 -2.37 -4.24
N ALA A 254 24.95 -3.67 -4.24
CA ALA A 254 25.32 -4.44 -5.42
C ALA A 254 24.29 -4.37 -6.57
N VAL A 255 22.99 -4.28 -6.29
CA VAL A 255 21.91 -4.16 -7.30
C VAL A 255 21.96 -2.78 -7.96
N TRP A 256 22.17 -1.73 -7.17
CA TRP A 256 22.38 -0.38 -7.70
C TRP A 256 23.65 -0.26 -8.54
N PHE A 257 24.75 -0.89 -8.10
CA PHE A 257 25.97 -0.97 -8.90
C PHE A 257 25.78 -1.75 -10.21
N LEU A 258 24.97 -2.82 -10.21
CA LEU A 258 24.64 -3.56 -11.43
C LEU A 258 23.79 -2.72 -12.41
N LEU A 259 22.76 -2.04 -11.93
CA LEU A 259 21.89 -1.19 -12.77
C LEU A 259 22.67 -0.02 -13.39
N THR A 260 23.52 0.64 -12.59
CA THR A 260 24.39 1.73 -13.07
C THR A 260 25.46 1.22 -14.03
N ALA A 261 26.05 0.04 -13.78
CA ALA A 261 27.02 -0.57 -14.68
C ALA A 261 26.41 -0.95 -16.03
N ILE A 262 25.20 -1.51 -16.05
CA ILE A 262 24.47 -1.83 -17.29
C ILE A 262 24.12 -0.55 -18.06
N GLY A 263 23.60 0.48 -17.38
CA GLY A 263 23.33 1.78 -17.99
C GLY A 263 24.56 2.44 -18.61
N GLY A 264 25.71 2.35 -17.91
CA GLY A 264 27.01 2.79 -18.43
C GLY A 264 27.47 2.01 -19.66
N LEU A 265 27.29 0.68 -19.67
CA LEU A 265 27.65 -0.18 -20.80
C LEU A 265 26.83 0.13 -22.06
N VAL A 266 25.53 0.37 -21.93
CA VAL A 266 24.65 0.72 -23.07
C VAL A 266 25.04 2.09 -23.62
N SER A 267 25.27 3.07 -22.75
CA SER A 267 25.64 4.44 -23.15
C SER A 267 26.95 4.48 -23.95
N THR A 268 27.96 3.70 -23.54
CA THR A 268 29.25 3.62 -24.25
C THR A 268 29.14 2.91 -25.60
N ARG A 269 28.16 2.02 -25.79
CA ARG A 269 27.91 1.34 -27.08
C ARG A 269 27.35 2.30 -28.14
N TRP A 270 26.44 3.19 -27.74
CA TRP A 270 25.85 4.19 -28.66
C TRP A 270 26.81 5.33 -29.00
N LEU A 271 27.71 5.71 -28.10
CA LEU A 271 28.75 6.71 -28.38
C LEU A 271 29.80 6.24 -29.39
N LYS A 272 29.98 4.92 -29.57
CA LYS A 272 30.96 4.37 -30.53
C LYS A 272 30.42 4.23 -31.96
N THR A 273 29.11 4.11 -32.16
CA THR A 273 28.52 3.95 -33.51
C THR A 273 28.40 5.25 -34.30
N GLY A 274 28.54 6.42 -33.67
CA GLY A 274 28.41 7.73 -34.35
C GLY A 274 29.64 8.25 -35.10
N LYS A 275 30.84 7.64 -34.94
CA LYS A 275 32.10 8.18 -35.49
C LYS A 275 32.63 7.52 -36.76
N ALA A 276 31.95 6.51 -37.32
CA ALA A 276 32.45 5.78 -38.48
C ALA A 276 32.01 6.36 -39.85
N GLY A 277 31.24 7.46 -39.91
CA GLY A 277 30.58 7.92 -41.14
C GLY A 277 31.14 9.16 -41.86
N ALA A 278 32.16 9.84 -41.32
CA ALA A 278 32.59 11.14 -41.85
C ALA A 278 34.04 11.14 -42.34
N SER A 279 34.36 10.32 -43.35
CA SER A 279 35.56 10.51 -44.17
C SER A 279 35.45 9.79 -45.51
N ALA A 280 34.67 10.35 -46.44
CA ALA A 280 34.88 10.16 -47.88
C ALA A 280 34.05 11.18 -48.67
N ARG A 281 34.70 12.24 -49.16
CA ARG A 281 34.48 12.83 -50.50
C ARG A 281 35.51 13.95 -50.71
N ALA A 282 36.50 13.63 -51.55
CA ALA A 282 37.19 14.56 -52.43
C ALA A 282 36.50 14.51 -53.80
#